data_AF-A0A519IXL3-F1
#
_entry.id   AF-A0A519IXL3-F1
#
_cell.length_a   1.000
_cell.length_b   1.000
_cell.length_c   1.000
_cell.angle_alpha   90.00
_cell.angle_beta   90.00
_cell.angle_gamma   90.00
#
_symmetry.space_group_name_H-M   'P 1'
#
loop_
_entity.id
_entity.type
_entity.pdbx_description
1 polymer ?
#
loop_
_entity_poly.entity_id
_entity_poly.type
_entity_poly.pdbx_seq_one_letter_code
_entity_poly.pdbx_strand_id
1 'polypeptide(L)'
;MTPLAEKIPTMTDADLKSLRVNAERLLTDGSALQVTTAEEILPLIDAQLALNAAVPKAATPIRKRAVSKKLPPVTGHQTALPNKAA
;
A
#
# COMPACT_ATOMS: atom_id res chain seq x y z
N MET A 1 4.63 15.92 1.28
CA MET A 1 4.21 14.50 1.30
C MET A 1 3.85 14.17 2.73
N THR A 2 2.60 13.78 3.00
CA THR A 2 2.23 13.29 4.34
C THR A 2 2.79 11.88 4.52
N PRO A 3 3.54 11.58 5.58
CA PRO A 3 4.12 10.26 5.78
C PRO A 3 3.02 9.21 5.99
N LEU A 4 3.31 7.96 5.60
CA LEU A 4 2.33 6.88 5.65
C LEU A 4 1.87 6.60 7.09
N ALA A 5 2.75 6.72 8.07
CA ALA A 5 2.45 6.54 9.49
C ALA A 5 1.30 7.45 9.98
N GLU A 6 1.26 8.71 9.52
CA GLU A 6 0.18 9.65 9.87
C GLU A 6 -1.17 9.28 9.26
N LYS A 7 -1.19 8.47 8.19
CA LYS A 7 -2.42 8.06 7.52
C LYS A 7 -3.03 6.79 8.09
N ILE A 8 -2.22 5.90 8.69
CA ILE A 8 -2.63 4.59 9.23
C ILE A 8 -3.90 4.68 10.10
N PRO A 9 -4.05 5.65 11.04
CA PRO A 9 -5.24 5.72 11.90
C PRO A 9 -6.55 5.99 11.16
N THR A 10 -6.49 6.51 9.93
CA THR A 10 -7.66 6.85 9.11
C THR A 10 -8.01 5.77 8.07
N MET A 11 -7.17 4.74 7.93
CA MET A 11 -7.36 3.68 6.94
C MET A 11 -8.42 2.68 7.41
N THR A 12 -9.12 2.07 6.45
CA THR A 12 -10.08 1.01 6.77
C THR A 12 -9.35 -0.30 7.07
N ASP A 13 -9.99 -1.23 7.78
CA ASP A 13 -9.40 -2.55 8.07
C ASP A 13 -8.97 -3.31 6.80
N ALA A 14 -9.73 -3.17 5.71
CA ALA A 14 -9.40 -3.82 4.44
C ALA A 14 -8.11 -3.24 3.84
N ASP A 15 -7.96 -1.92 3.92
CA ASP A 15 -6.76 -1.22 3.46
C ASP A 15 -5.56 -1.56 4.36
N LEU A 16 -5.75 -1.61 5.67
CA LEU A 16 -4.71 -1.98 6.65
C LEU A 16 -4.21 -3.42 6.45
N LYS A 17 -5.12 -4.38 6.21
CA LYS A 17 -4.73 -5.77 5.88
C LYS A 17 -3.94 -5.86 4.57
N SER A 18 -4.39 -5.13 3.55
CA SER A 18 -3.68 -5.06 2.27
C SER A 18 -2.29 -4.43 2.42
N LEU A 19 -2.21 -3.36 3.22
CA LEU A 19 -0.95 -2.67 3.51
C LEU A 19 0.03 -3.58 4.28
N ARG A 20 -0.46 -4.36 5.25
CA ARG A 20 0.33 -5.35 5.98
C ARG A 20 0.97 -6.38 5.04
N VAL A 21 0.17 -7.01 4.18
CA VAL A 21 0.67 -8.00 3.21
C VAL A 21 1.73 -7.40 2.28
N ASN A 22 1.55 -6.15 1.85
CA ASN A 22 2.54 -5.46 1.03
C ASN A 22 3.83 -5.16 1.81
N ALA A 23 3.73 -4.74 3.07
CA ALA A 23 4.89 -4.54 3.92
C ALA A 23 5.66 -5.84 4.17
N GLU A 24 4.96 -6.95 4.42
CA GLU A 24 5.59 -8.29 4.55
C GLU A 24 6.33 -8.72 3.28
N ARG A 25 5.77 -8.43 2.10
CA ARG A 25 6.46 -8.67 0.81
C ARG A 25 7.72 -7.82 0.68
N LEU A 26 7.66 -6.54 1.09
CA LEU A 26 8.82 -5.66 1.06
C LEU A 26 9.94 -6.11 2.00
N LEU A 27 9.64 -6.81 3.10
CA LEU A 27 10.67 -7.43 3.94
C LEU A 27 11.44 -8.54 3.21
N THR A 28 10.81 -9.21 2.25
CA THR A 28 11.42 -10.34 1.54
C THR A 28 12.14 -9.89 0.27
N ASP A 29 11.47 -9.05 -0.53
CA ASP A 29 11.90 -8.71 -1.90
C ASP A 29 12.27 -7.23 -2.08
N GLY A 30 12.18 -6.42 -1.03
CA GLY A 30 12.40 -4.98 -1.09
C GLY A 30 13.87 -4.57 -1.11
N SER A 31 14.14 -3.34 -1.54
CA SER A 31 15.44 -2.71 -1.33
C SER A 31 15.70 -2.46 0.16
N ALA A 32 16.95 -2.26 0.56
CA ALA A 32 17.32 -2.04 1.97
C ALA A 32 16.47 -0.94 2.64
N LEU A 33 16.24 0.19 1.95
CA LEU A 33 15.39 1.27 2.46
C LEU A 33 13.92 0.84 2.62
N GLN A 34 13.40 0.04 1.69
CA GLN A 34 12.04 -0.47 1.75
C GLN A 34 11.85 -1.47 2.89
N VAL A 35 12.85 -2.33 3.12
CA VAL A 35 12.87 -3.27 4.25
C VAL A 35 12.83 -2.48 5.56
N THR A 36 13.75 -1.53 5.77
CA THR A 36 13.78 -0.70 6.98
C THR A 36 12.45 0.04 7.20
N THR A 37 11.90 0.63 6.14
CA THR A 37 10.60 1.32 6.24
C THR A 37 9.46 0.36 6.57
N ALA A 38 9.48 -0.86 6.03
CA ALA A 38 8.47 -1.88 6.32
C ALA A 38 8.57 -2.40 7.77
N GLU A 39 9.78 -2.59 8.29
CA GLU A 39 10.04 -2.96 9.68
C GLU A 39 9.50 -1.91 10.66
N GLU A 40 9.68 -0.63 10.34
CA GLU A 40 9.16 0.48 11.16
C GLU A 40 7.62 0.58 11.15
N ILE A 41 6.99 0.29 10.01
CA ILE A 41 5.56 0.52 9.81
C ILE A 41 4.68 -0.67 10.24
N LEU A 42 5.18 -1.91 10.13
CA LEU A 42 4.42 -3.11 10.49
C LEU A 42 3.82 -3.07 11.92
N PRO A 43 4.57 -2.68 12.97
CA PRO A 43 4.01 -2.57 14.31
C PRO A 43 2.86 -1.56 14.41
N LEU A 44 2.90 -0.48 13.63
CA LEU A 44 1.86 0.56 13.62
C LEU A 44 0.56 0.05 12.98
N ILE A 45 0.69 -0.72 11.89
CA ILE A 45 -0.47 -1.34 11.22
C ILE A 45 -1.13 -2.35 12.16
N ASP A 46 -0.32 -3.16 12.84
CA ASP A 46 -0.81 -4.22 13.72
C ASP A 46 -1.51 -3.66 14.96
N ALA A 47 -0.94 -2.63 15.56
CA ALA A 47 -1.56 -1.90 16.66
C ALA A 47 -2.93 -1.33 16.22
N GLN A 48 -3.02 -0.71 15.04
CA GLN A 48 -4.27 -0.14 14.57
C GLN A 48 -5.33 -1.21 14.26
N LEU A 49 -4.94 -2.35 13.68
CA LEU A 49 -5.84 -3.49 13.47
C LEU A 49 -6.38 -4.04 14.79
N ALA A 50 -5.54 -4.12 15.82
CA ALA A 50 -5.95 -4.54 17.15
C ALA A 50 -6.93 -3.54 17.79
N LEU A 51 -6.67 -2.23 17.66
CA LEU A 51 -7.58 -1.18 18.12
C LEU A 51 -8.94 -1.26 17.39
N ASN A 52 -8.94 -1.44 16.07
CA ASN A 52 -10.17 -1.57 15.30
C ASN A 52 -10.97 -2.83 15.65
N ALA A 53 -10.30 -3.91 16.05
CA ALA A 53 -10.94 -5.13 16.52
C ALA A 53 -11.53 -5.00 17.93
N ALA A 54 -10.91 -4.18 18.79
CA ALA A 54 -11.37 -3.91 20.14
C ALA A 54 -12.60 -2.99 20.21
N VAL A 55 -12.84 -2.18 19.17
CA VAL A 55 -14.05 -1.37 19.06
C VAL A 55 -15.19 -2.21 18.46
N PRO A 56 -16.32 -2.42 19.17
CA PRO A 56 -17.47 -3.12 18.61
C PRO A 56 -17.97 -2.39 17.37
N LYS A 57 -17.86 -3.01 16.20
CA LYS A 57 -18.37 -2.44 14.95
C LYS A 57 -19.89 -2.36 15.00
N ALA A 58 -20.43 -1.19 15.30
CA ALA A 58 -21.80 -0.87 14.90
C ALA A 58 -21.87 -1.06 13.37
N ALA A 59 -22.68 -2.01 12.93
CA ALA A 59 -22.80 -2.40 11.53
C ALA A 59 -23.17 -1.18 10.68
N THR A 60 -22.18 -0.61 9.99
CA THR A 60 -22.39 0.49 9.07
C THR A 60 -22.58 -0.08 7.66
N PRO A 61 -23.66 0.28 6.95
CA PRO A 61 -23.95 -0.27 5.64
C PRO A 61 -22.87 0.15 4.65
N ILE A 62 -22.30 -0.83 3.96
CA ILE A 62 -21.27 -0.66 2.94
C ILE A 62 -21.84 0.18 1.79
N ARG A 63 -21.57 1.49 1.78
CA ARG A 63 -21.65 2.27 0.55
C ARG A 63 -20.43 1.91 -0.30
N LYS A 64 -20.62 0.98 -1.23
CA LYS A 64 -19.65 0.67 -2.28
C LYS A 64 -19.33 1.97 -3.03
N ARG A 65 -18.08 2.45 -2.93
CA ARG A 65 -17.61 3.51 -3.83
C ARG A 65 -17.54 2.93 -5.24
N ALA A 66 -18.11 3.65 -6.20
CA ALA A 66 -18.07 3.28 -7.60
C ALA A 66 -16.62 3.14 -8.06
N VAL A 67 -16.32 2.02 -8.71
CA VAL A 67 -15.05 1.76 -9.39
C VAL A 67 -14.88 2.83 -10.48
N SER A 68 -13.98 3.79 -10.26
CA SER A 68 -13.57 4.68 -11.34
C SER A 68 -12.72 3.88 -12.34
N LYS A 69 -13.01 4.11 -13.61
CA LYS A 69 -12.57 3.32 -14.75
C LYS A 69 -11.05 3.26 -14.85
N LYS A 70 -10.56 2.09 -15.31
CA LYS A 70 -9.15 1.79 -15.61
C LYS A 70 -8.51 2.93 -16.43
N LEU A 71 -7.42 3.50 -15.90
CA LEU A 71 -6.46 4.26 -16.72
C LEU A 71 -5.70 3.25 -17.61
N PRO A 72 -5.48 3.54 -18.90
CA PRO A 72 -4.70 2.66 -19.77
C PRO A 72 -3.24 2.60 -19.27
N PRO A 73 -2.52 1.49 -19.53
CA PRO A 73 -1.13 1.36 -19.14
C PRO A 73 -0.30 2.45 -19.82
N VAL A 74 0.44 3.23 -19.02
CA VAL A 74 1.51 4.10 -19.52
C VAL A 74 2.58 3.18 -20.09
N THR A 75 2.47 2.87 -21.37
CA THR A 75 3.49 2.16 -22.13
C THR A 75 4.48 3.23 -22.58
N GLY A 76 5.59 3.36 -21.87
CA GLY A 76 6.53 4.46 -22.06
C GLY A 76 7.96 4.14 -21.67
N HIS A 77 8.44 2.92 -21.96
CA HIS A 77 9.87 2.63 -22.02
C HIS A 77 10.26 2.46 -23.49
N GLN A 78 10.30 3.56 -24.24
CA GLN A 78 11.03 3.56 -25.51
C GLN A 78 12.50 3.83 -25.22
N THR A 79 13.25 2.77 -24.93
CA THR A 79 14.71 2.79 -25.06
C THR A 79 15.04 2.51 -26.53
N ALA A 80 15.00 3.54 -27.37
CA ALA A 80 15.55 3.44 -28.71
C ALA A 80 17.09 3.49 -28.61
N LEU A 81 17.73 2.32 -28.65
CA LEU A 81 19.17 2.22 -28.95
C LEU A 81 19.36 2.54 -30.45
N PRO A 82 20.17 3.55 -30.84
CA PRO A 82 20.52 3.72 -32.23
C PRO A 82 21.49 2.62 -32.64
N ASN A 83 20.99 1.61 -33.34
CA ASN A 83 21.83 0.71 -34.12
C ASN A 83 22.03 1.32 -35.51
N LYS A 84 23.23 1.84 -35.77
CA LYS A 84 23.75 1.84 -37.14
C LYS A 84 25.27 1.73 -37.13
N ALA A 85 25.72 0.51 -37.39
CA ALA A 85 26.99 0.23 -38.02
C ALA A 85 26.99 0.79 -39.45
N ALA A 86 28.05 1.53 -39.80
CA ALA A 86 28.61 1.66 -41.13
C ALA A 86 30.04 2.18 -40.99
#